data_AF-A0A0D8BU14-F1
#
_entry.id   AF-A0A0D8BU14-F1
#
_cell.length_a   1.000
_cell.length_b   1.000
_cell.length_c   1.000
_cell.angle_alpha   90.00
_cell.angle_beta   90.00
_cell.angle_gamma   90.00
#
_symmetry.space_group_name_H-M   'P 1'
#
loop_
_entity.id
_entity.type
_entity.pdbx_description
1 polymer ?
#
loop_
_entity_poly.entity_id
_entity_poly.type
_entity_poly.pdbx_seq_one_letter_code
_entity_poly.pdbx_strand_id
1 'polypeptide(L)'
;MFPKFPELLNSVINRPKQSAFGQDAYPTLWLKAAALYASLCQNHPFHNANKRTGFAAMKQFLWLNGYRFAASEKEAEDYTVKVVNDKPSIEEIAMWIERWAEKR
;
A
#
# COMPACT_ATOMS: atom_id res chain seq x y z
N MET A 1 -14.95 4.60 -37.56
CA MET A 1 -15.27 4.99 -36.18
C MET A 1 -15.60 3.71 -35.42
N PHE A 2 -14.60 3.12 -34.76
CA PHE A 2 -14.75 1.91 -33.91
C PHE A 2 -15.06 2.37 -32.47
N PRO A 3 -15.77 1.56 -31.67
CA PRO A 3 -15.08 0.47 -30.97
C PRO A 3 -15.80 -0.87 -31.14
N LYS A 4 -15.00 -1.94 -31.02
CA LYS A 4 -15.38 -3.32 -31.27
C LYS A 4 -14.87 -4.17 -30.11
N PHE A 5 -15.72 -5.10 -29.69
CA PHE A 5 -15.40 -6.44 -29.18
C PHE A 5 -15.33 -6.74 -27.67
N PRO A 6 -15.69 -8.00 -27.30
CA PRO A 6 -16.07 -8.50 -25.98
C PRO A 6 -14.86 -8.88 -25.12
N GLU A 7 -13.80 -8.07 -25.20
CA GLU A 7 -12.52 -8.25 -24.49
C GLU A 7 -12.63 -7.97 -22.97
N LEU A 8 -13.74 -7.38 -22.54
CA LEU A 8 -13.95 -6.89 -21.18
C LEU A 8 -14.13 -8.00 -20.14
N LEU A 9 -14.44 -9.24 -20.54
CA LEU A 9 -14.61 -10.34 -19.60
C LEU A 9 -13.32 -11.15 -19.36
N ASN A 10 -12.44 -11.28 -20.35
CA ASN A 10 -11.13 -11.94 -20.17
C ASN A 10 -10.06 -11.03 -19.55
N SER A 11 -10.22 -9.70 -19.61
CA SER A 11 -9.29 -8.73 -18.98
C SER A 11 -9.35 -8.74 -17.45
N VAL A 12 -10.47 -9.17 -16.86
CA VAL A 12 -10.65 -9.14 -15.40
C VAL A 12 -9.96 -10.33 -14.73
N ILE A 13 -9.84 -11.47 -15.42
CA ILE A 13 -9.31 -12.70 -14.83
C ILE A 13 -7.78 -12.83 -15.04
N ASN A 14 -7.22 -12.22 -16.08
CA ASN A 14 -5.76 -12.27 -16.36
C ASN A 14 -4.94 -11.08 -15.82
N ARG A 15 -5.56 -10.15 -15.08
CA ARG A 15 -4.86 -8.98 -14.52
C ARG A 15 -3.81 -9.22 -13.44
N PRO A 16 -3.58 -10.41 -12.84
CA PRO A 16 -2.45 -10.57 -11.94
C PRO A 16 -1.09 -10.75 -12.64
N LYS A 17 -1.01 -10.73 -13.99
CA LYS A 17 0.23 -11.13 -14.69
C LYS A 17 0.70 -10.27 -15.88
N GLN A 18 0.03 -9.18 -16.22
CA GLN A 18 0.51 -8.27 -17.28
C GLN A 18 0.80 -6.87 -16.73
N SER A 19 2.02 -6.76 -16.18
CA SER A 19 2.98 -5.67 -16.39
C SER A 19 2.47 -4.48 -17.21
N ALA A 20 1.70 -3.58 -16.60
CA ALA A 20 1.58 -2.23 -17.10
C ALA A 20 2.86 -1.49 -16.67
N PHE A 21 3.79 -1.28 -17.62
CA PHE A 21 5.02 -0.48 -17.57
C PHE A 21 6.41 -1.15 -17.47
N GLY A 22 6.56 -2.48 -17.61
CA GLY A 22 7.90 -3.10 -17.78
C GLY A 22 8.92 -2.91 -16.63
N GLN A 23 8.62 -2.05 -15.67
CA GLN A 23 9.13 -1.98 -14.31
C GLN A 23 7.89 -1.98 -13.41
N ASP A 24 7.93 -2.75 -12.33
CA ASP A 24 6.97 -2.62 -11.25
C ASP A 24 6.82 -1.12 -10.92
N ALA A 25 5.61 -0.55 -10.98
CA ALA A 25 5.38 0.86 -10.60
C ALA A 25 5.85 1.15 -9.16
N TYR A 26 5.96 0.09 -8.36
CA TYR A 26 6.55 0.07 -7.03
C TYR A 26 7.58 -1.07 -7.00
N PRO A 27 8.82 -0.84 -7.44
CA PRO A 27 9.82 -1.91 -7.63
C PRO A 27 10.28 -2.56 -6.33
N THR A 28 10.09 -1.89 -5.20
CA THR A 28 10.47 -2.39 -3.88
C THR A 28 9.25 -2.84 -3.09
N LEU A 29 9.47 -3.79 -2.17
CA LEU A 29 8.46 -4.20 -1.19
C LEU A 29 7.89 -3.00 -0.42
N TRP A 30 8.75 -2.03 -0.09
CA TRP A 30 8.42 -0.84 0.68
C TRP A 30 7.50 0.10 -0.07
N LEU A 31 7.76 0.32 -1.35
CA LEU A 31 6.92 1.14 -2.20
C LEU A 31 5.53 0.50 -2.39
N LYS A 32 5.46 -0.84 -2.50
CA LYS A 32 4.18 -1.57 -2.55
C LYS A 32 3.41 -1.44 -1.23
N ALA A 33 4.09 -1.58 -0.10
CA ALA A 33 3.51 -1.42 1.23
C ALA A 33 3.02 0.02 1.47
N ALA A 34 3.80 1.01 1.01
CA ALA A 34 3.48 2.42 1.11
C ALA A 34 2.26 2.80 0.28
N ALA A 35 2.17 2.32 -0.97
CA ALA A 35 1.01 2.53 -1.83
C ALA A 35 -0.27 1.93 -1.24
N LEU A 36 -0.19 0.71 -0.70
CA LEU A 36 -1.29 0.06 0.01
C LEU A 36 -1.74 0.90 1.21
N TYR A 37 -0.78 1.31 2.04
CA TYR A 37 -1.04 2.05 3.26
C TYR A 37 -1.65 3.43 2.99
N ALA A 38 -1.07 4.20 2.06
CA ALA A 38 -1.57 5.51 1.65
C ALA A 38 -2.99 5.43 1.08
N SER A 39 -3.24 4.45 0.20
CA SER A 39 -4.58 4.22 -0.39
C SER A 39 -5.64 3.94 0.68
N LEU A 40 -5.33 3.11 1.68
CA LEU A 40 -6.28 2.78 2.75
C LEU A 40 -6.50 3.93 3.72
N CYS A 41 -5.47 4.75 3.98
CA CYS A 41 -5.59 5.93 4.82
C CYS A 41 -6.39 7.06 4.14
N GLN A 42 -6.25 7.23 2.83
CA GLN A 42 -6.85 8.34 2.08
C GLN A 42 -8.25 8.08 1.52
N ASN A 43 -8.61 6.83 1.19
CA ASN A 43 -9.90 6.54 0.55
C ASN A 43 -11.12 6.57 1.51
N HIS A 44 -10.94 6.96 2.77
CA HIS A 44 -12.01 7.13 3.78
C HIS A 44 -13.17 6.09 3.74
N PRO A 45 -12.95 4.76 3.63
CA PRO A 45 -14.07 3.83 3.52
C PRO A 45 -14.85 3.65 4.83
N PHE A 46 -14.35 4.11 5.99
CA PHE A 46 -15.04 3.98 7.28
C PHE A 46 -14.96 5.26 8.14
N HIS A 47 -16.04 5.58 8.84
CA HIS A 47 -16.22 6.86 9.54
C HIS A 47 -15.32 7.08 10.79
N ASN A 48 -14.63 6.04 11.30
CA ASN A 48 -13.73 6.18 12.47
C ASN A 48 -12.64 5.09 12.61
N ALA A 49 -12.49 4.17 11.64
CA ALA A 49 -11.61 2.99 11.75
C ALA A 49 -10.40 3.01 10.79
N ASN A 50 -10.25 4.06 9.97
CA ASN A 50 -9.31 4.06 8.82
C ASN A 50 -7.83 3.95 9.22
N LYS A 51 -7.45 4.55 10.36
CA LYS A 51 -6.06 4.56 10.82
C LYS A 51 -5.57 3.16 11.21
N ARG A 52 -6.40 2.43 11.98
CA ARG A 52 -6.09 1.08 12.45
C ARG A 52 -6.15 0.05 11.32
N THR A 53 -7.10 0.18 10.40
CA THR A 53 -7.25 -0.76 9.28
C THR A 53 -6.14 -0.60 8.24
N GLY A 54 -5.78 0.64 7.87
CA GLY A 54 -4.66 0.89 6.95
C GLY A 54 -3.34 0.36 7.51
N PHE A 55 -3.07 0.65 8.78
CA PHE A 55 -1.87 0.16 9.45
C PHE A 55 -1.83 -1.37 9.59
N ALA A 56 -2.95 -2.00 9.96
CA ALA A 56 -3.05 -3.45 10.07
C ALA A 56 -2.81 -4.16 8.72
N ALA A 57 -3.37 -3.63 7.64
CA ALA A 57 -3.17 -4.16 6.29
C ALA A 57 -1.69 -4.04 5.85
N MET A 58 -1.06 -2.90 6.11
CA MET A 58 0.37 -2.72 5.87
C MET A 58 1.21 -3.73 6.66
N LYS A 59 0.97 -3.88 7.97
CA LYS A 59 1.67 -4.89 8.79
C LYS A 59 1.49 -6.30 8.26
N GLN A 60 0.27 -6.67 7.87
CA GLN A 60 -0.03 -7.98 7.33
C GLN A 60 0.68 -8.23 6.00
N PHE A 61 0.73 -7.22 5.13
CA PHE A 61 1.46 -7.28 3.87
C PHE A 61 2.96 -7.53 4.10
N LEU A 62 3.58 -6.79 5.02
CA LEU A 62 4.98 -7.01 5.39
C LEU A 62 5.21 -8.42 5.95
N TRP A 63 4.31 -8.88 6.81
CA TRP A 63 4.38 -10.21 7.42
C TRP A 63 4.36 -11.34 6.40
N LEU A 64 3.52 -11.22 5.37
CA LEU A 64 3.44 -12.17 4.25
C LEU A 64 4.72 -12.17 3.42
N ASN A 65 5.46 -11.07 3.41
CA ASN A 65 6.73 -10.91 2.70
C ASN A 65 7.97 -11.16 3.59
N GLY A 66 7.78 -11.70 4.81
CA GLY A 66 8.89 -12.08 5.69
C GLY A 66 9.46 -10.93 6.53
N TYR A 67 8.69 -9.85 6.70
CA TYR A 67 9.10 -8.72 7.54
C TYR A 67 8.09 -8.47 8.67
N ARG A 68 8.61 -8.14 9.84
CA ARG A 68 7.84 -7.65 10.99
C ARG A 68 7.99 -6.14 11.08
N PHE A 69 6.89 -5.44 11.30
CA PHE A 69 6.93 -4.01 11.57
C PHE A 69 7.16 -3.76 13.07
N ALA A 70 8.28 -3.12 13.42
CA ALA A 70 8.77 -3.03 14.79
C ALA A 70 8.65 -1.63 15.43
N ALA A 71 7.99 -0.68 14.76
CA ALA A 71 7.67 0.61 15.37
C ALA A 71 6.79 0.45 16.61
N SER A 72 6.94 1.35 17.57
CA SER A 72 6.02 1.43 18.71
C SER A 72 4.61 1.80 18.24
N GLU A 73 3.59 1.46 19.05
CA GLU A 73 2.21 1.81 18.73
C GLU A 73 2.03 3.33 18.60
N LYS A 74 2.69 4.11 19.48
CA LYS A 74 2.68 5.57 19.42
C LYS A 74 3.30 6.11 18.11
N GLU A 75 4.46 5.58 17.72
CA GLU A 75 5.11 5.97 16.45
C GLU A 75 4.22 5.66 15.24
N ALA A 76 3.58 4.49 15.25
CA ALA A 76 2.64 4.10 14.20
C ALA A 76 1.43 5.04 14.15
N GLU A 77 0.85 5.38 15.30
CA GLU A 77 -0.28 6.30 15.38
C GLU A 77 0.09 7.70 14.88
N ASP A 78 1.18 8.27 15.39
CA ASP A 78 1.69 9.60 15.02
C ASP A 78 1.95 9.67 13.51
N TYR A 79 2.58 8.63 12.95
CA TYR A 79 2.84 8.58 11.51
C TYR A 79 1.56 8.38 10.69
N THR A 80 0.57 7.64 11.20
CA THR A 80 -0.73 7.53 10.53
C THR A 80 -1.45 8.88 10.47
N VAL A 81 -1.39 9.66 11.55
CA VAL A 81 -1.92 11.03 11.57
C VAL A 81 -1.22 11.90 10.53
N LYS A 82 0.12 11.82 10.45
CA LYS A 82 0.90 12.50 9.41
C LYS A 82 0.46 12.11 8.00
N VAL A 83 0.25 10.81 7.73
CA VAL A 83 -0.16 10.35 6.39
C VAL A 83 -1.52 10.91 5.97
N VAL A 84 -2.45 11.01 6.90
CA VAL A 84 -3.80 11.54 6.63
C VAL A 84 -3.79 13.06 6.44
N ASN A 85 -3.06 13.79 7.29
CA ASN A 85 -3.07 15.25 7.30
C ASN A 85 -2.14 15.85 6.25
N ASP A 86 -0.90 15.36 6.20
CA ASP A 86 0.18 15.99 5.43
C ASP A 86 0.38 15.32 4.07
N LYS A 87 -0.21 14.13 3.86
CA LYS A 87 -0.18 13.36 2.60
C LYS A 87 1.24 13.28 2.01
N PRO A 88 2.22 12.77 2.78
CA PRO A 88 3.58 12.59 2.30
C PRO A 88 3.60 11.68 1.07
N SER A 89 4.66 11.82 0.28
CA SER A 89 4.89 11.02 -0.92
C SER A 89 4.99 9.52 -0.60
N ILE A 90 4.76 8.68 -1.60
CA ILE A 90 4.86 7.22 -1.43
C ILE A 90 6.28 6.81 -1.05
N GLU A 91 7.27 7.53 -1.57
CA GLU A 91 8.68 7.35 -1.29
C GLU A 91 9.01 7.62 0.19
N GLU A 92 8.49 8.71 0.75
CA GLU A 92 8.66 9.03 2.18
C GLU A 92 8.01 7.99 3.09
N ILE A 93 6.82 7.53 2.73
CA ILE A 93 6.13 6.46 3.45
C ILE A 93 6.94 5.17 3.35
N ALA A 94 7.48 4.85 2.17
CA ALA A 94 8.29 3.65 1.95
C ALA A 94 9.58 3.69 2.79
N MET A 95 10.26 4.83 2.87
CA MET A 95 11.43 5.01 3.74
C MET A 95 11.10 4.80 5.22
N TRP A 96 9.96 5.31 5.67
CA TRP A 96 9.50 5.06 7.04
C TRP A 96 9.17 3.59 7.27
N ILE A 97 8.54 2.93 6.30
CA ILE A 97 8.25 1.50 6.38
C ILE A 97 9.54 0.69 6.48
N GLU A 98 10.50 0.95 5.60
CA GLU A 98 11.80 0.28 5.55
C GLU A 98 12.58 0.45 6.85
N ARG A 99 12.59 1.67 7.43
CA ARG A 99 13.25 1.98 8.70
C ARG A 99 12.79 1.08 9.85
N TRP A 100 11.52 0.71 9.86
CA TRP A 100 10.88 -0.07 10.93
C TRP A 100 10.62 -1.53 10.54
N ALA A 101 11.03 -1.94 9.34
CA ALA A 101 10.87 -3.31 8.87
C ALA A 101 12.06 -4.18 9.32
N GLU A 102 11.77 -5.16 10.16
CA GLU A 102 12.74 -6.17 10.60
C GLU A 102 12.52 -7.47 9.85
N LYS A 103 13.58 -8.10 9.38
CA LYS A 103 13.48 -9.43 8.75
C LYS A 103 13.07 -10.46 9.81
N ARG A 104 12.05 -11.26 9.49
CA ARG A 104 11.54 -12.33 10.35
C ARG A 104 12.39 -13.59 10.26
#